data_AF-A0A7Y3C4G2-F1
#
_entry.id   AF-A0A7Y3C4G2-F1
#
_cell.length_a   1.000
_cell.length_b   1.000
_cell.length_c   1.000
_cell.angle_alpha   90.00
_cell.angle_beta   90.00
_cell.angle_gamma   90.00
#
_symmetry.space_group_name_H-M   'P 1'
#
loop_
_entity.id
_entity.type
_entity.pdbx_description
1 polymer ?
#
loop_
_entity_poly.entity_id
_entity_poly.type
_entity_poly.pdbx_seq_one_letter_code
_entity_poly.pdbx_strand_id
1 'polypeptide(L)'
;CIIDGNYFIGDEGSPHVGGVRLIGTGHWVTNNYFYNLHGKIFRGPLAVMNGIRRSAINRYIQVTDVVVAHNTWVNCSSPWQFGVGSNVDQKDILPASEIRSETPIRTLVANNILYNDNGDEMPIMRYDSISGIDFKSNVINNHGVDFQGVEGLEIMDFTLEELEENIWVPSIGLADVEVHHGFEFDQIDMDLLGNSRADNNAIGATNGIHGQKPNIMDLSQYGPDWFDPEPPKAEPKTHTVNTSEELVEAVNDASKGDIIELVSDQYDLSASLIIDKKLSIQATDTVNKPTLSYSGTAGSPAFEMHPKGELFLKSVKLQGSGENFAFASLKENMSSLYNLVVKDSEISNFDYVLKAYKFSFSEYIKFKSTVIKNCSNGLELSGEDDDRGEYNAENIYIVDCRFEGINKNVIDYYRGGYDESTVGGNLVVKGCTFTNSGGREENGILINTYGIINVDISDNIFRNNPVKLLARLWGAKNNSHSANTIENSGELIVEQNLPLKLMY
;
A
#
# COMPACT_ATOMS: atom_id res chain seq x y z
N CYS A 1 5.71 -6.29 -27.46
CA CYS A 1 4.28 -6.61 -27.17
C CYS A 1 3.41 -5.44 -27.59
N ILE A 2 2.15 -5.69 -27.91
CA ILE A 2 1.17 -4.64 -28.23
C ILE A 2 0.20 -4.50 -27.05
N ILE A 3 -0.01 -3.27 -26.58
CA ILE A 3 -0.94 -2.87 -25.53
C ILE A 3 -1.84 -1.83 -26.18
N ASP A 4 -2.99 -2.29 -26.68
CA ASP A 4 -3.87 -1.49 -27.52
C ASP A 4 -5.30 -1.46 -26.98
N GLY A 5 -5.94 -0.27 -26.97
CA GLY A 5 -7.37 -0.13 -26.68
C GLY A 5 -7.78 -0.43 -25.23
N ASN A 6 -6.91 -0.20 -24.25
CA ASN A 6 -7.20 -0.49 -22.84
C ASN A 6 -7.71 0.75 -22.08
N TYR A 7 -8.57 0.50 -21.08
CA TYR A 7 -9.05 1.51 -20.13
C TYR A 7 -8.40 1.29 -18.76
N PHE A 8 -7.80 2.33 -18.20
CA PHE A 8 -7.25 2.35 -16.84
C PHE A 8 -7.96 3.41 -16.02
N ILE A 9 -8.85 2.99 -15.13
CA ILE A 9 -9.68 3.88 -14.31
C ILE A 9 -9.16 3.85 -12.87
N GLY A 10 -8.67 4.98 -12.40
CA GLY A 10 -8.14 5.15 -11.05
C GLY A 10 -9.19 5.47 -10.00
N ASP A 11 -8.86 5.12 -8.77
CA ASP A 11 -9.63 5.44 -7.57
C ASP A 11 -9.04 6.69 -6.90
N GLU A 12 -9.86 7.72 -6.70
CA GLU A 12 -9.48 8.98 -6.01
C GLU A 12 -8.92 8.72 -4.60
N GLY A 13 -9.35 7.64 -3.95
CA GLY A 13 -8.89 7.26 -2.62
C GLY A 13 -7.49 6.62 -2.59
N SER A 14 -6.90 6.30 -3.74
CA SER A 14 -5.68 5.49 -3.82
C SER A 14 -4.55 6.18 -4.58
N PRO A 15 -3.43 6.56 -3.90
CA PRO A 15 -2.26 7.14 -4.55
C PRO A 15 -1.39 6.09 -5.27
N HIS A 16 -1.89 4.87 -5.45
CA HIS A 16 -1.10 3.72 -5.90
C HIS A 16 -1.59 3.09 -7.20
N VAL A 17 -2.71 3.56 -7.77
CA VAL A 17 -3.22 3.05 -9.04
C VAL A 17 -2.34 3.56 -10.18
N GLY A 18 -1.75 2.62 -10.92
CA GLY A 18 -0.86 2.88 -12.05
C GLY A 18 -1.45 2.44 -13.37
N GLY A 19 -0.66 2.53 -14.44
CA GLY A 19 -1.03 2.08 -15.77
C GLY A 19 0.00 1.14 -16.37
N VAL A 20 0.67 1.58 -17.43
CA VAL A 20 1.58 0.74 -18.21
C VAL A 20 3.04 0.93 -17.77
N ARG A 21 3.73 -0.18 -17.51
CA ARG A 21 5.18 -0.21 -17.23
C ARG A 21 5.94 -0.89 -18.36
N LEU A 22 6.92 -0.19 -18.93
CA LEU A 22 7.71 -0.65 -20.08
C LEU A 22 9.13 -1.03 -19.66
N ILE A 23 9.51 -2.27 -20.02
CA ILE A 23 10.83 -2.88 -19.82
C ILE A 23 11.09 -3.76 -21.04
N GLY A 24 12.29 -3.72 -21.62
CA GLY A 24 12.62 -4.51 -22.81
C GLY A 24 12.31 -3.83 -24.14
N THR A 25 12.10 -4.60 -25.20
CA THR A 25 12.14 -4.08 -26.58
C THR A 25 10.91 -4.39 -27.42
N GLY A 26 10.63 -3.54 -28.41
CA GLY A 26 9.59 -3.80 -29.42
C GLY A 26 8.17 -3.65 -28.88
N HIS A 27 7.95 -2.72 -27.94
CA HIS A 27 6.63 -2.49 -27.35
C HIS A 27 5.86 -1.40 -28.08
N TRP A 28 4.57 -1.64 -28.27
CA TRP A 28 3.61 -0.67 -28.78
C TRP A 28 2.55 -0.44 -27.72
N VAL A 29 2.33 0.81 -27.33
CA VAL A 29 1.30 1.24 -26.38
C VAL A 29 0.41 2.24 -27.11
N THR A 30 -0.73 1.76 -27.61
CA THR A 30 -1.57 2.51 -28.53
C THR A 30 -3.02 2.59 -28.10
N ASN A 31 -3.72 3.67 -28.44
CA ASN A 31 -5.17 3.81 -28.21
C ASN A 31 -5.63 3.57 -26.76
N ASN A 32 -4.76 3.74 -25.75
CA ASN A 32 -5.14 3.50 -24.36
C ASN A 32 -5.66 4.77 -23.70
N TYR A 33 -6.59 4.61 -22.77
CA TYR A 33 -7.16 5.68 -21.97
C TYR A 33 -6.81 5.50 -20.49
N PHE A 34 -6.22 6.54 -19.92
CA PHE A 34 -5.77 6.57 -18.54
C PHE A 34 -6.50 7.69 -17.82
N TYR A 35 -7.27 7.35 -16.79
CA TYR A 35 -8.06 8.30 -16.03
C TYR A 35 -7.72 8.21 -14.56
N ASN A 36 -7.44 9.35 -13.95
CA ASN A 36 -7.34 9.51 -12.49
C ASN A 36 -6.26 8.61 -11.83
N LEU A 37 -5.13 8.41 -12.52
CA LEU A 37 -4.03 7.57 -12.04
C LEU A 37 -2.98 8.41 -11.31
N HIS A 38 -2.67 8.03 -10.07
CA HIS A 38 -1.78 8.79 -9.18
C HIS A 38 -0.54 8.02 -8.71
N GLY A 39 -0.37 6.78 -9.19
CA GLY A 39 0.79 5.97 -8.86
C GLY A 39 2.11 6.61 -9.32
N LYS A 40 3.21 6.22 -8.66
CA LYS A 40 4.54 6.79 -8.88
C LYS A 40 5.57 5.70 -9.13
N ILE A 41 6.70 6.07 -9.76
CA ILE A 41 7.84 5.18 -9.99
C ILE A 41 7.38 3.94 -10.78
N PHE A 42 7.43 2.75 -10.18
CA PHE A 42 7.04 1.49 -10.83
C PHE A 42 5.54 1.35 -11.09
N ARG A 43 4.72 2.22 -10.49
CA ARG A 43 3.27 2.29 -10.67
C ARG A 43 2.85 3.61 -11.33
N GLY A 44 3.75 4.30 -12.04
CA GLY A 44 3.36 5.49 -12.82
C GLY A 44 2.24 5.21 -13.82
N PRO A 45 1.44 6.21 -14.23
CA PRO A 45 0.46 6.05 -15.31
C PRO A 45 1.11 5.51 -16.60
N LEU A 46 2.25 6.09 -16.98
CA LEU A 46 3.24 5.48 -17.86
C LEU A 46 4.60 5.47 -17.16
N ALA A 47 5.16 4.28 -16.95
CA ALA A 47 6.48 4.08 -16.35
C ALA A 47 7.45 3.44 -17.33
N VAL A 48 8.38 4.22 -17.87
CA VAL A 48 9.43 3.74 -18.78
C VAL A 48 10.73 3.56 -18.00
N MET A 49 11.17 2.32 -17.89
CA MET A 49 12.24 1.94 -16.98
C MET A 49 13.65 2.13 -17.55
N ASN A 50 14.62 2.40 -16.67
CA ASN A 50 16.03 2.11 -16.94
C ASN A 50 16.28 0.60 -16.89
N GLY A 51 17.20 0.13 -17.74
CA GLY A 51 17.68 -1.24 -17.77
C GLY A 51 19.03 -1.43 -17.09
N ILE A 52 19.42 -2.69 -16.91
CA ILE A 52 20.71 -3.10 -16.36
C ILE A 52 21.66 -3.40 -17.51
N ARG A 53 22.88 -2.87 -17.41
CA ARG A 53 23.92 -3.15 -18.40
C ARG A 53 24.24 -4.64 -18.44
N ARG A 54 24.11 -5.25 -19.63
CA ARG A 54 24.23 -6.72 -19.82
C ARG A 54 23.31 -7.51 -18.89
N SER A 55 22.05 -7.05 -18.80
CA SER A 55 21.02 -7.67 -17.98
C SER A 55 20.91 -9.18 -18.22
N ALA A 56 20.81 -9.94 -17.13
CA ALA A 56 20.34 -11.32 -17.19
C ALA A 56 18.87 -11.39 -17.63
N ILE A 57 18.41 -12.57 -18.07
CA ILE A 57 17.06 -12.77 -18.62
C ILE A 57 15.94 -12.50 -17.62
N ASN A 58 16.21 -12.71 -16.33
CA ASN A 58 15.28 -12.49 -15.22
C ASN A 58 15.39 -11.08 -14.61
N ARG A 59 16.06 -10.15 -15.31
CA ARG A 59 16.36 -8.80 -14.85
C ARG A 59 15.88 -7.75 -15.86
N TYR A 60 16.03 -6.48 -15.52
CA TYR A 60 15.51 -5.35 -16.28
C TYR A 60 16.34 -5.10 -17.54
N ILE A 61 15.81 -5.50 -18.71
CA ILE A 61 16.41 -5.21 -20.02
C ILE A 61 16.11 -3.75 -20.40
N GLN A 62 17.08 -3.07 -21.00
CA GLN A 62 16.96 -1.69 -21.48
C GLN A 62 15.72 -1.52 -22.37
N VAL A 63 15.00 -0.42 -22.17
CA VAL A 63 13.89 -0.04 -23.04
C VAL A 63 14.43 0.42 -24.40
N THR A 64 14.02 -0.26 -25.47
CA THR A 64 14.43 0.12 -26.83
C THR A 64 13.45 -0.29 -27.92
N ASP A 65 13.34 0.51 -28.99
CA ASP A 65 12.47 0.24 -30.13
C ASP A 65 10.99 0.19 -29.68
N VAL A 66 10.54 1.26 -29.04
CA VAL A 66 9.21 1.38 -28.42
C VAL A 66 8.41 2.49 -29.06
N VAL A 67 7.11 2.26 -29.23
CA VAL A 67 6.12 3.25 -29.68
C VAL A 67 5.07 3.44 -28.58
N VAL A 68 4.84 4.68 -28.17
CA VAL A 68 3.74 5.09 -27.30
C VAL A 68 2.93 6.14 -28.05
N ALA A 69 1.80 5.74 -28.66
CA ALA A 69 1.08 6.65 -29.54
C ALA A 69 -0.44 6.62 -29.43
N HIS A 70 -1.11 7.72 -29.73
CA HIS A 70 -2.57 7.79 -29.69
C HIS A 70 -3.18 7.40 -28.33
N ASN A 71 -2.52 7.74 -27.22
CA ASN A 71 -3.09 7.52 -25.90
C ASN A 71 -3.63 8.84 -25.33
N THR A 72 -4.57 8.73 -24.39
CA THR A 72 -5.14 9.88 -23.69
C THR A 72 -4.97 9.69 -22.19
N TRP A 73 -4.36 10.67 -21.52
CA TRP A 73 -4.29 10.77 -20.06
C TRP A 73 -5.17 11.91 -19.58
N VAL A 74 -6.07 11.60 -18.63
CA VAL A 74 -7.00 12.54 -18.02
C VAL A 74 -6.82 12.49 -16.51
N ASN A 75 -6.59 13.64 -15.87
CA ASN A 75 -6.45 13.79 -14.41
C ASN A 75 -5.42 12.84 -13.79
N CYS A 76 -4.32 12.56 -14.51
CA CYS A 76 -3.24 11.71 -14.04
C CYS A 76 -2.11 12.56 -13.44
N SER A 77 -1.55 12.12 -12.31
CA SER A 77 -0.37 12.79 -11.72
C SER A 77 0.91 12.27 -12.37
N SER A 78 1.75 13.18 -12.86
CA SER A 78 2.98 12.88 -13.58
C SER A 78 2.77 11.74 -14.59
N PRO A 79 1.86 11.91 -15.58
CA PRO A 79 1.43 10.85 -16.47
C PRO A 79 2.58 10.16 -17.18
N TRP A 80 3.65 10.88 -17.51
CA TRP A 80 4.82 10.32 -18.17
C TRP A 80 6.03 10.28 -17.23
N GLN A 81 6.47 9.07 -16.89
CA GLN A 81 7.63 8.87 -16.02
C GLN A 81 8.72 8.10 -16.76
N PHE A 82 9.87 8.75 -16.96
CA PHE A 82 10.99 8.21 -17.74
C PHE A 82 12.24 8.00 -16.87
N GLY A 83 13.02 6.97 -17.21
CA GLY A 83 14.22 6.58 -16.46
C GLY A 83 13.92 5.88 -15.13
N VAL A 84 12.70 5.37 -14.97
CA VAL A 84 12.20 4.81 -13.72
C VAL A 84 13.12 3.69 -13.24
N GLY A 85 13.43 3.69 -11.94
CA GLY A 85 14.24 2.66 -11.30
C GLY A 85 15.75 2.88 -11.38
N SER A 86 16.22 3.99 -11.97
CA SER A 86 17.63 4.38 -11.89
C SER A 86 18.09 4.41 -10.43
N ASN A 87 19.14 3.65 -10.15
CA ASN A 87 19.75 3.49 -8.82
C ASN A 87 21.29 3.61 -8.94
N VAL A 88 21.75 4.44 -9.87
CA VAL A 88 23.19 4.65 -10.13
C VAL A 88 23.92 5.27 -8.94
N ASP A 89 23.19 5.93 -8.05
CA ASP A 89 23.65 6.43 -6.75
C ASP A 89 23.92 5.32 -5.73
N GLN A 90 23.36 4.12 -5.93
CA GLN A 90 23.53 2.95 -5.06
C GLN A 90 24.65 2.00 -5.52
N LYS A 91 25.44 2.39 -6.52
CA LYS A 91 26.53 1.57 -7.11
C LYS A 91 27.59 1.08 -6.11
N ASP A 92 27.75 1.78 -4.99
CA ASP A 92 28.74 1.45 -3.96
C ASP A 92 28.18 0.48 -2.91
N ILE A 93 26.87 0.20 -2.95
CA ILE A 93 26.14 -0.63 -1.97
C ILE A 93 25.58 -1.88 -2.65
N LEU A 94 25.12 -1.77 -3.89
CA LEU A 94 24.55 -2.85 -4.68
C LEU A 94 25.56 -3.40 -5.70
N PRO A 95 25.51 -4.70 -6.05
CA PRO A 95 26.37 -5.24 -7.09
C PRO A 95 25.97 -4.69 -8.47
N ALA A 96 26.92 -4.71 -9.41
CA ALA A 96 26.71 -4.19 -10.77
C ALA A 96 25.51 -4.84 -11.51
N SER A 97 25.15 -6.07 -11.16
CA SER A 97 23.98 -6.79 -11.70
C SER A 97 22.63 -6.23 -11.24
N GLU A 98 22.62 -5.31 -10.28
CA GLU A 98 21.43 -4.63 -9.75
C GLU A 98 21.35 -3.15 -10.17
N ILE A 99 22.39 -2.62 -10.84
CA ILE A 99 22.46 -1.20 -11.22
C ILE A 99 21.76 -0.96 -12.56
N ARG A 100 20.66 -0.20 -12.51
CA ARG A 100 19.83 0.19 -13.66
C ARG A 100 20.35 1.49 -14.29
N SER A 101 21.41 1.39 -15.08
CA SER A 101 22.10 2.53 -15.71
C SER A 101 21.82 2.73 -17.20
N GLU A 102 21.10 1.82 -17.86
CA GLU A 102 20.83 1.90 -19.30
C GLU A 102 19.50 2.64 -19.54
N THR A 103 19.58 3.91 -19.96
CA THR A 103 18.39 4.74 -20.22
C THR A 103 17.59 4.26 -21.43
N PRO A 104 16.29 4.61 -21.55
CA PRO A 104 15.51 4.31 -22.75
C PRO A 104 16.15 4.90 -24.01
N ILE A 105 16.14 4.14 -25.11
CA ILE A 105 16.65 4.55 -26.42
C ILE A 105 15.67 4.17 -27.53
N ARG A 106 15.80 4.77 -28.72
CA ARG A 106 14.96 4.46 -29.90
C ARG A 106 13.47 4.34 -29.53
N THR A 107 12.98 5.30 -28.77
CA THR A 107 11.60 5.33 -28.27
C THR A 107 10.87 6.51 -28.87
N LEU A 108 9.68 6.29 -29.41
CA LEU A 108 8.83 7.32 -29.99
C LEU A 108 7.57 7.51 -29.13
N VAL A 109 7.32 8.73 -28.69
CA VAL A 109 6.10 9.14 -27.98
C VAL A 109 5.36 10.13 -28.87
N ALA A 110 4.24 9.71 -29.49
CA ALA A 110 3.61 10.52 -30.52
C ALA A 110 2.08 10.56 -30.47
N ASN A 111 1.46 11.63 -30.96
CA ASN A 111 0.00 11.71 -31.13
C ASN A 111 -0.78 11.50 -29.83
N ASN A 112 -0.25 11.88 -28.68
CA ASN A 112 -0.91 11.68 -27.39
C ASN A 112 -1.57 12.96 -26.87
N ILE A 113 -2.58 12.79 -26.00
CA ILE A 113 -3.27 13.88 -25.29
C ILE A 113 -3.04 13.75 -23.79
N LEU A 114 -2.65 14.85 -23.14
CA LEU A 114 -2.64 14.99 -21.69
C LEU A 114 -3.60 16.09 -21.28
N TYR A 115 -4.49 15.81 -20.34
CA TYR A 115 -5.42 16.80 -19.80
C TYR A 115 -5.51 16.61 -18.29
N ASN A 116 -5.38 17.68 -17.52
CA ASN A 116 -5.63 17.67 -16.08
C ASN A 116 -6.46 18.89 -15.72
N ASP A 117 -7.59 18.74 -15.02
CA ASP A 117 -8.43 19.84 -14.52
C ASP A 117 -7.67 20.75 -13.53
N ASN A 118 -6.75 20.16 -12.78
CA ASN A 118 -5.80 20.88 -11.95
C ASN A 118 -4.40 20.68 -12.56
N GLY A 119 -3.77 21.76 -13.00
CA GLY A 119 -2.47 21.69 -13.65
C GLY A 119 -1.40 20.98 -12.79
N ASP A 120 -0.54 20.22 -13.45
CA ASP A 120 0.54 19.45 -12.85
C ASP A 120 1.88 20.17 -13.09
N GLU A 121 2.67 20.36 -12.04
CA GLU A 121 4.02 20.97 -12.15
C GLU A 121 5.02 20.00 -12.80
N MET A 122 4.73 18.70 -12.80
CA MET A 122 5.62 17.64 -13.26
C MET A 122 4.90 16.63 -14.16
N PRO A 123 4.26 17.04 -15.28
CA PRO A 123 3.58 16.12 -16.18
C PRO A 123 4.54 15.14 -16.86
N ILE A 124 5.83 15.51 -16.92
CA ILE A 124 6.96 14.67 -17.33
C ILE A 124 7.93 14.54 -16.16
N MET A 125 7.91 13.38 -15.50
CA MET A 125 8.87 13.03 -14.45
C MET A 125 10.12 12.39 -15.07
N ARG A 126 11.30 12.93 -14.75
CA ARG A 126 12.59 12.47 -15.27
C ARG A 126 13.46 11.96 -14.13
N TYR A 127 13.63 10.65 -14.06
CA TYR A 127 14.55 10.01 -13.11
C TYR A 127 15.96 9.84 -13.69
N ASP A 128 16.11 9.93 -15.02
CA ASP A 128 17.37 9.88 -15.74
C ASP A 128 17.24 10.62 -17.10
N SER A 129 18.30 10.58 -17.93
CA SER A 129 18.27 11.15 -19.28
C SER A 129 17.16 10.57 -20.14
N ILE A 130 16.49 11.46 -20.87
CA ILE A 130 15.45 11.12 -21.85
C ILE A 130 15.91 11.34 -23.31
N SER A 131 17.22 11.52 -23.54
CA SER A 131 17.77 11.87 -24.86
C SER A 131 17.58 10.80 -25.94
N GLY A 132 17.18 9.59 -25.57
CA GLY A 132 16.87 8.49 -26.49
C GLY A 132 15.38 8.40 -26.86
N ILE A 133 14.58 9.39 -26.48
CA ILE A 133 13.13 9.44 -26.67
C ILE A 133 12.79 10.63 -27.55
N ASP A 134 12.13 10.36 -28.68
CA ASP A 134 11.59 11.37 -29.58
C ASP A 134 10.11 11.62 -29.26
N PHE A 135 9.73 12.90 -29.19
CA PHE A 135 8.34 13.32 -28.97
C PHE A 135 7.82 14.02 -30.22
N LYS A 136 6.61 13.66 -30.70
CA LYS A 136 6.01 14.22 -31.92
C LYS A 136 4.49 14.40 -31.81
N SER A 137 3.97 15.56 -32.16
CA SER A 137 2.52 15.83 -32.23
C SER A 137 1.74 15.43 -30.97
N ASN A 138 2.31 15.67 -29.78
CA ASN A 138 1.59 15.48 -28.52
C ASN A 138 1.08 16.83 -28.03
N VAL A 139 -0.03 16.83 -27.30
CA VAL A 139 -0.62 18.04 -26.74
C VAL A 139 -0.91 17.88 -25.26
N ILE A 140 -0.86 19.00 -24.54
CA ILE A 140 -1.26 19.07 -23.14
C ILE A 140 -2.10 20.33 -22.87
N ASN A 141 -3.21 20.15 -22.16
CA ASN A 141 -3.86 21.26 -21.45
C ASN A 141 -3.52 21.13 -19.95
N ASN A 142 -2.71 22.07 -19.46
CA ASN A 142 -2.23 22.10 -18.08
C ASN A 142 -2.77 23.31 -17.29
N HIS A 143 -3.84 23.96 -17.79
CA HIS A 143 -4.46 25.15 -17.21
C HIS A 143 -3.50 26.25 -16.77
N GLY A 144 -2.45 26.49 -17.56
CA GLY A 144 -1.48 27.56 -17.32
C GLY A 144 -0.46 27.29 -16.22
N VAL A 145 -0.41 26.07 -15.65
CA VAL A 145 0.68 25.66 -14.76
C VAL A 145 1.94 25.40 -15.58
N ASP A 146 3.03 26.08 -15.24
CA ASP A 146 4.32 25.93 -15.90
C ASP A 146 4.97 24.57 -15.58
N PHE A 147 5.68 24.00 -16.56
CA PHE A 147 6.44 22.77 -16.38
C PHE A 147 7.65 22.69 -17.32
N GLN A 148 8.57 21.76 -17.01
CA GLN A 148 9.69 21.46 -17.89
C GLN A 148 9.25 20.60 -19.08
N GLY A 149 8.93 21.24 -20.21
CA GLY A 149 8.47 20.59 -21.45
C GLY A 149 9.55 19.84 -22.26
N VAL A 150 9.14 19.37 -23.43
CA VAL A 150 9.99 18.72 -24.46
C VAL A 150 9.55 19.21 -25.84
N GLU A 151 10.46 19.22 -26.81
CA GLU A 151 10.09 19.48 -28.20
C GLU A 151 9.15 18.37 -28.69
N GLY A 152 7.97 18.75 -29.22
CA GLY A 152 6.94 17.80 -29.65
C GLY A 152 5.85 17.48 -28.61
N LEU A 153 5.83 18.20 -27.49
CA LEU A 153 4.66 18.35 -26.60
C LEU A 153 4.24 19.82 -26.55
N GLU A 154 3.10 20.13 -27.17
CA GLU A 154 2.59 21.49 -27.28
C GLU A 154 1.53 21.78 -26.23
N ILE A 155 1.59 22.97 -25.62
CA ILE A 155 0.55 23.44 -24.70
C ILE A 155 -0.59 24.02 -25.54
N MET A 156 -1.79 23.47 -25.38
CA MET A 156 -2.98 23.88 -26.14
C MET A 156 -4.19 24.05 -25.22
N ASP A 157 -5.05 25.00 -25.57
CA ASP A 157 -6.34 25.21 -24.91
C ASP A 157 -7.42 24.38 -25.62
N PHE A 158 -7.70 23.20 -25.07
CA PHE A 158 -8.74 22.29 -25.56
C PHE A 158 -9.59 21.79 -24.38
N THR A 159 -10.83 21.41 -24.66
CA THR A 159 -11.77 20.94 -23.63
C THR A 159 -12.14 19.48 -23.84
N LEU A 160 -12.45 18.79 -22.75
CA LEU A 160 -13.05 17.46 -22.78
C LEU A 160 -14.54 17.55 -22.43
N GLU A 161 -15.32 16.57 -22.87
CA GLU A 161 -16.69 16.32 -22.41
C GLU A 161 -16.85 14.88 -21.94
N GLU A 162 -17.75 14.66 -20.98
CA GLU A 162 -18.04 13.34 -20.44
C GLU A 162 -18.89 12.53 -21.43
N LEU A 163 -18.34 11.41 -21.90
CA LEU A 163 -19.06 10.44 -22.75
C LEU A 163 -19.90 9.50 -21.88
N GLU A 164 -19.28 8.97 -20.82
CA GLU A 164 -19.89 8.19 -19.76
C GLU A 164 -19.06 8.33 -18.47
N GLU A 165 -19.55 7.76 -17.37
CA GLU A 165 -18.87 7.82 -16.07
C GLU A 165 -17.40 7.40 -16.22
N ASN A 166 -16.48 8.28 -15.80
CA ASN A 166 -15.02 8.14 -15.89
C ASN A 166 -14.39 8.20 -17.29
N ILE A 167 -15.18 8.40 -18.36
CA ILE A 167 -14.68 8.48 -19.74
C ILE A 167 -14.93 9.86 -20.32
N TRP A 168 -13.85 10.59 -20.55
CA TRP A 168 -13.83 11.94 -21.09
C TRP A 168 -13.16 11.94 -22.45
N VAL A 169 -13.78 12.63 -23.41
CA VAL A 169 -13.31 12.69 -24.80
C VAL A 169 -13.15 14.14 -25.24
N PRO A 170 -12.20 14.46 -26.13
CA PRO A 170 -12.03 15.83 -26.61
C PRO A 170 -13.29 16.35 -27.30
N SER A 171 -13.73 17.54 -26.92
CA SER A 171 -14.93 18.19 -27.48
C SER A 171 -14.60 19.37 -28.40
N ILE A 172 -13.58 20.17 -28.07
CA ILE A 172 -13.18 21.37 -28.83
C ILE A 172 -11.66 21.53 -28.75
N GLY A 173 -11.03 22.04 -29.83
CA GLY A 173 -9.66 22.59 -29.78
C GLY A 173 -8.55 21.70 -30.34
N LEU A 174 -8.86 20.50 -30.85
CA LEU A 174 -7.85 19.55 -31.38
C LEU A 174 -7.94 19.26 -32.88
N ALA A 175 -8.94 19.81 -33.60
CA ALA A 175 -9.19 19.47 -35.00
C ALA A 175 -8.04 19.85 -35.96
N ASP A 176 -7.25 20.87 -35.62
CA ASP A 176 -6.17 21.39 -36.46
C ASP A 176 -4.79 20.76 -36.13
N VAL A 177 -4.71 19.81 -35.19
CA VAL A 177 -3.44 19.20 -34.81
C VAL A 177 -3.03 18.14 -35.83
N GLU A 178 -1.90 18.37 -36.51
CA GLU A 178 -1.36 17.41 -37.46
C GLU A 178 -0.85 16.14 -36.76
N VAL A 179 -1.40 15.00 -37.18
CA VAL A 179 -0.99 13.68 -36.71
C VAL A 179 0.41 13.35 -37.27
N HIS A 180 1.30 12.90 -36.39
CA HIS A 180 2.59 12.35 -36.79
C HIS A 180 2.41 10.97 -37.43
N HIS A 181 3.00 10.79 -38.62
CA HIS A 181 3.01 9.52 -39.34
C HIS A 181 4.35 8.80 -39.12
N GLY A 182 4.38 7.92 -38.11
CA GLY A 182 5.52 7.05 -37.81
C GLY A 182 5.63 5.84 -38.73
N PHE A 183 6.73 5.10 -38.62
CA PHE A 183 6.88 3.80 -39.29
C PHE A 183 5.80 2.83 -38.78
N GLU A 184 5.09 2.18 -39.69
CA GLU A 184 4.01 1.21 -39.41
C GLU A 184 2.78 1.79 -38.66
N PHE A 185 2.63 3.12 -38.59
CA PHE A 185 1.43 3.73 -37.97
C PHE A 185 0.14 3.45 -38.76
N ASP A 186 0.25 3.01 -40.01
CA ASP A 186 -0.86 2.48 -40.81
C ASP A 186 -1.49 1.20 -40.21
N GLN A 187 -0.79 0.53 -39.28
CA GLN A 187 -1.33 -0.61 -38.53
C GLN A 187 -2.23 -0.18 -37.35
N ILE A 188 -2.23 1.10 -36.96
CA ILE A 188 -3.13 1.65 -35.94
C ILE A 188 -4.43 2.07 -36.64
N ASP A 189 -5.21 1.09 -37.06
CA ASP A 189 -6.35 1.28 -37.98
C ASP A 189 -7.69 1.54 -37.27
N MET A 190 -7.76 1.29 -35.96
CA MET A 190 -8.91 1.54 -35.10
C MET A 190 -8.54 2.43 -33.90
N ASP A 191 -9.53 3.14 -33.36
CA ASP A 191 -9.44 3.89 -32.12
C ASP A 191 -10.01 3.10 -30.92
N LEU A 192 -9.94 3.67 -29.71
CA LEU A 192 -10.42 3.07 -28.47
C LEU A 192 -11.91 2.69 -28.49
N LEU A 193 -12.74 3.39 -29.27
CA LEU A 193 -14.17 3.14 -29.40
C LEU A 193 -14.50 2.23 -30.59
N GLY A 194 -13.48 1.73 -31.30
CA GLY A 194 -13.63 0.87 -32.48
C GLY A 194 -13.94 1.63 -33.77
N ASN A 195 -13.76 2.95 -33.81
CA ASN A 195 -13.88 3.72 -35.04
C ASN A 195 -12.63 3.56 -35.90
N SER A 196 -12.82 3.50 -37.23
CA SER A 196 -11.68 3.43 -38.15
C SER A 196 -10.92 4.76 -38.22
N ARG A 197 -9.58 4.66 -38.21
CA ARG A 197 -8.65 5.77 -38.42
C ARG A 197 -8.29 6.02 -39.88
N ALA A 198 -8.79 5.21 -40.83
CA ALA A 198 -8.45 5.32 -42.25
C ALA A 198 -8.98 6.61 -42.90
N ASP A 199 -10.23 6.97 -42.60
CA ASP A 199 -10.90 8.15 -43.19
C ASP A 199 -10.77 9.41 -42.31
N ASN A 200 -10.65 9.22 -40.99
CA ASN A 200 -10.47 10.29 -40.02
C ASN A 200 -9.51 9.85 -38.92
N ASN A 201 -8.34 10.48 -38.87
CA ASN A 201 -7.32 10.19 -37.86
C ASN A 201 -7.04 11.45 -37.04
N ALA A 202 -6.92 11.28 -35.73
CA ALA A 202 -6.62 12.35 -34.78
C ALA A 202 -5.70 11.83 -33.68
N ILE A 203 -5.06 12.76 -32.98
CA ILE A 203 -4.30 12.47 -31.76
C ILE A 203 -5.22 11.97 -30.64
N GLY A 204 -4.65 11.26 -29.67
CA GLY A 204 -5.37 10.67 -28.54
C GLY A 204 -6.02 9.33 -28.86
N ALA A 205 -6.63 8.75 -27.82
CA ALA A 205 -7.22 7.41 -27.84
C ALA A 205 -8.44 7.29 -28.74
N THR A 206 -9.16 8.39 -29.00
CA THR A 206 -10.27 8.45 -29.96
C THR A 206 -9.89 9.29 -31.17
N ASN A 207 -10.53 9.05 -32.31
CA ASN A 207 -10.30 9.83 -33.53
C ASN A 207 -11.20 11.08 -33.64
N GLY A 208 -11.85 11.48 -32.54
CA GLY A 208 -12.81 12.60 -32.50
C GLY A 208 -14.23 12.27 -33.00
N ILE A 209 -14.49 11.04 -33.45
CA ILE A 209 -15.85 10.56 -33.75
C ILE A 209 -16.40 9.88 -32.50
N HIS A 210 -17.43 10.48 -31.90
CA HIS A 210 -18.08 9.90 -30.73
C HIS A 210 -19.07 8.82 -31.17
N GLY A 211 -18.69 7.56 -30.94
CA GLY A 211 -19.49 6.37 -31.23
C GLY A 211 -20.52 6.06 -30.12
N GLN A 212 -20.93 4.79 -30.02
CA GLN A 212 -21.72 4.33 -28.88
C GLN A 212 -20.88 4.35 -27.59
N LYS A 213 -21.54 4.57 -26.46
CA LYS A 213 -20.91 4.46 -25.13
C LYS A 213 -20.32 3.06 -24.94
N PRO A 214 -19.06 2.93 -24.48
CA PRO A 214 -18.44 1.62 -24.34
C PRO A 214 -18.98 0.81 -23.16
N ASN A 215 -19.67 1.45 -22.19
CA ASN A 215 -20.28 0.82 -21.02
C ASN A 215 -19.29 -0.07 -20.23
N ILE A 216 -18.05 0.38 -20.04
CA ILE A 216 -16.97 -0.44 -19.43
C ILE A 216 -17.27 -0.84 -17.98
N MET A 217 -18.16 -0.12 -17.31
CA MET A 217 -18.58 -0.37 -15.92
C MET A 217 -19.83 -1.26 -15.81
N ASP A 218 -20.38 -1.74 -16.93
CA ASP A 218 -21.48 -2.69 -16.92
C ASP A 218 -20.97 -4.09 -16.56
N LEU A 219 -20.95 -4.38 -15.25
CA LEU A 219 -20.47 -5.65 -14.72
C LEU A 219 -21.21 -6.88 -15.28
N SER A 220 -22.42 -6.71 -15.82
CA SER A 220 -23.17 -7.81 -16.44
C SER A 220 -22.55 -8.33 -17.75
N GLN A 221 -21.66 -7.55 -18.38
CA GLN A 221 -20.91 -7.97 -19.56
C GLN A 221 -19.72 -8.88 -19.22
N TYR A 222 -19.42 -9.06 -17.92
CA TYR A 222 -18.23 -9.76 -17.46
C TYR A 222 -18.57 -10.91 -16.51
N GLY A 223 -17.81 -12.00 -16.64
CA GLY A 223 -17.99 -13.17 -15.79
C GLY A 223 -19.28 -13.96 -16.11
N PRO A 224 -19.61 -14.95 -15.29
CA PRO A 224 -20.77 -15.80 -15.51
C PRO A 224 -22.04 -15.27 -14.84
N ASP A 225 -23.18 -15.32 -15.54
CA ASP A 225 -24.51 -14.86 -15.06
C ASP A 225 -24.99 -15.47 -13.73
N TRP A 226 -24.44 -16.61 -13.32
CA TRP A 226 -24.85 -17.32 -12.09
C TRP A 226 -24.12 -16.84 -10.83
N PHE A 227 -23.11 -15.98 -10.96
CA PHE A 227 -22.34 -15.46 -9.84
C PHE A 227 -22.77 -14.02 -9.53
N ASP A 228 -23.20 -13.78 -8.30
CA ASP A 228 -23.46 -12.44 -7.78
C ASP A 228 -22.18 -11.89 -7.12
N PRO A 229 -21.50 -10.90 -7.72
CA PRO A 229 -20.30 -10.31 -7.13
C PRO A 229 -20.60 -9.43 -5.90
N GLU A 230 -21.85 -8.99 -5.71
CA GLU A 230 -22.26 -8.07 -4.66
C GLU A 230 -23.48 -8.57 -3.88
N PRO A 231 -23.38 -9.74 -3.22
CA PRO A 231 -24.51 -10.28 -2.48
C PRO A 231 -24.92 -9.34 -1.34
N PRO A 232 -26.23 -9.26 -1.01
CA PRO A 232 -26.73 -8.43 0.09
C PRO A 232 -25.99 -8.68 1.40
N LYS A 233 -25.50 -7.61 2.04
CA LYS A 233 -24.84 -7.68 3.35
C LYS A 233 -25.90 -7.84 4.44
N ALA A 234 -25.76 -8.86 5.28
CA ALA A 234 -26.62 -9.03 6.44
C ALA A 234 -26.33 -7.95 7.49
N GLU A 235 -27.38 -7.42 8.12
CA GLU A 235 -27.25 -6.49 9.24
C GLU A 235 -26.69 -7.20 10.49
N PRO A 236 -25.72 -6.59 11.20
CA PRO A 236 -25.17 -7.13 12.44
C PRO A 236 -26.22 -7.38 13.52
N LYS A 237 -26.09 -8.48 14.25
CA LYS A 237 -26.84 -8.74 15.48
C LYS A 237 -25.98 -8.47 16.71
N THR A 238 -26.63 -8.03 17.79
CA THR A 238 -25.99 -7.83 19.10
C THR A 238 -26.32 -8.99 20.04
N HIS A 239 -25.29 -9.59 20.64
CA HIS A 239 -25.36 -10.65 21.63
C HIS A 239 -24.87 -10.12 22.98
N THR A 240 -25.78 -9.91 23.91
CA THR A 240 -25.45 -9.48 25.27
C THR A 240 -25.06 -10.69 26.12
N VAL A 241 -23.88 -10.65 26.75
CA VAL A 241 -23.35 -11.77 27.55
C VAL A 241 -23.01 -11.33 28.98
N ASN A 242 -23.29 -12.20 29.95
CA ASN A 242 -23.16 -11.95 31.38
C ASN A 242 -22.20 -12.93 32.06
N THR A 243 -21.82 -14.03 31.41
CA THR A 243 -20.88 -15.01 31.96
C THR A 243 -19.77 -15.36 30.98
N SER A 244 -18.70 -15.98 31.46
CA SER A 244 -17.63 -16.51 30.60
C SER A 244 -18.16 -17.52 29.59
N GLU A 245 -19.07 -18.40 30.01
CA GLU A 245 -19.67 -19.42 29.15
C GLU A 245 -20.50 -18.78 28.04
N GLU A 246 -21.32 -17.78 28.37
CA GLU A 246 -22.10 -17.02 27.39
C GLU A 246 -21.20 -16.27 26.39
N LEU A 247 -20.07 -15.70 26.85
CA LEU A 247 -19.09 -15.07 25.97
C LEU A 247 -18.49 -16.08 24.98
N VAL A 248 -18.06 -17.24 25.46
CA VAL A 248 -17.48 -18.30 24.60
C VAL A 248 -18.51 -18.80 23.58
N GLU A 249 -19.73 -19.07 24.02
CA GLU A 249 -20.84 -19.51 23.15
C GLU A 249 -21.15 -18.44 22.09
N ALA A 250 -21.28 -17.17 22.49
CA ALA A 250 -21.56 -16.07 21.58
C ALA A 250 -20.46 -15.87 20.52
N VAL A 251 -19.18 -16.02 20.88
CA VAL A 251 -18.07 -15.93 19.90
C VAL A 251 -18.17 -17.06 18.87
N ASN A 252 -18.47 -18.28 19.32
CA ASN A 252 -18.59 -19.44 18.43
C ASN A 252 -19.79 -19.32 17.48
N ASP A 253 -20.94 -18.90 18.00
CA ASP A 253 -22.22 -18.90 17.29
C ASP A 253 -22.49 -17.61 16.49
N ALA A 254 -21.73 -16.54 16.76
CA ALA A 254 -21.87 -15.27 16.06
C ALA A 254 -21.74 -15.41 14.54
N SER A 255 -22.57 -14.66 13.82
CA SER A 255 -22.47 -14.47 12.39
C SER A 255 -21.42 -13.40 12.04
N LYS A 256 -20.91 -13.44 10.81
CA LYS A 256 -19.96 -12.41 10.33
C LYS A 256 -20.56 -11.02 10.47
N GLY A 257 -19.90 -10.16 11.24
CA GLY A 257 -20.27 -8.77 11.47
C GLY A 257 -20.96 -8.51 12.81
N ASP A 258 -21.36 -9.56 13.55
CA ASP A 258 -22.07 -9.43 14.82
C ASP A 258 -21.24 -8.72 15.91
N ILE A 259 -21.96 -8.28 16.94
CA ILE A 259 -21.44 -7.55 18.10
C ILE A 259 -21.71 -8.37 19.36
N ILE A 260 -20.71 -8.56 20.20
CA ILE A 260 -20.82 -9.15 21.54
C ILE A 260 -20.67 -8.04 22.56
N GLU A 261 -21.71 -7.85 23.37
CA GLU A 261 -21.78 -6.84 24.42
C GLU A 261 -21.54 -7.46 25.79
N LEU A 262 -20.45 -7.03 26.42
CA LEU A 262 -20.03 -7.46 27.75
C LEU A 262 -20.73 -6.62 28.82
N VAL A 263 -21.45 -7.27 29.72
CA VAL A 263 -22.20 -6.64 30.82
C VAL A 263 -21.52 -6.84 32.18
N SER A 264 -20.90 -7.99 32.40
CA SER A 264 -20.29 -8.32 33.68
C SER A 264 -18.92 -7.68 33.84
N ASP A 265 -18.54 -7.35 35.08
CA ASP A 265 -17.24 -6.73 35.36
C ASP A 265 -16.05 -7.68 35.10
N GLN A 266 -16.29 -8.99 35.07
CA GLN A 266 -15.27 -10.05 35.01
C GLN A 266 -15.72 -11.23 34.13
N TYR A 267 -14.79 -11.71 33.30
CA TYR A 267 -14.89 -12.93 32.50
C TYR A 267 -13.57 -13.71 32.64
N ASP A 268 -13.63 -14.91 33.20
CA ASP A 268 -12.47 -15.79 33.33
C ASP A 268 -12.45 -16.79 32.16
N LEU A 269 -11.36 -16.79 31.40
CA LEU A 269 -11.17 -17.58 30.18
C LEU A 269 -10.01 -18.56 30.37
N SER A 270 -10.29 -19.85 30.20
CA SER A 270 -9.29 -20.93 30.28
C SER A 270 -8.88 -21.49 28.91
N ALA A 271 -9.59 -21.09 27.84
CA ALA A 271 -9.35 -21.48 26.47
C ALA A 271 -9.42 -20.27 25.54
N SER A 272 -8.72 -20.34 24.41
CA SER A 272 -8.66 -19.26 23.42
C SER A 272 -10.03 -18.99 22.81
N LEU A 273 -10.33 -17.71 22.57
CA LEU A 273 -11.44 -17.30 21.73
C LEU A 273 -10.98 -17.30 20.27
N ILE A 274 -11.60 -18.15 19.44
CA ILE A 274 -11.25 -18.30 18.03
C ILE A 274 -11.95 -17.20 17.22
N ILE A 275 -11.17 -16.42 16.48
CA ILE A 275 -11.69 -15.38 15.59
C ILE A 275 -11.42 -15.78 14.13
N ASP A 276 -12.43 -16.34 13.48
CA ASP A 276 -12.42 -16.82 12.07
C ASP A 276 -13.41 -16.03 11.18
N LYS A 277 -14.01 -14.97 11.73
CA LYS A 277 -14.94 -14.07 11.07
C LYS A 277 -14.77 -12.64 11.57
N LYS A 278 -15.46 -11.69 10.93
CA LYS A 278 -15.58 -10.33 11.46
C LYS A 278 -16.44 -10.33 12.72
N LEU A 279 -15.92 -9.81 13.82
CA LEU A 279 -16.61 -9.79 15.11
C LEU A 279 -16.21 -8.54 15.90
N SER A 280 -17.20 -7.91 16.55
CA SER A 280 -16.94 -6.85 17.53
C SER A 280 -17.18 -7.37 18.94
N ILE A 281 -16.27 -7.11 19.87
CA ILE A 281 -16.43 -7.42 21.30
C ILE A 281 -16.22 -6.12 22.06
N GLN A 282 -17.24 -5.69 22.79
CA GLN A 282 -17.22 -4.39 23.44
C GLN A 282 -17.94 -4.38 24.78
N ALA A 283 -17.50 -3.50 25.67
CA ALA A 283 -18.23 -3.20 26.89
C ALA A 283 -19.52 -2.43 26.59
N THR A 284 -20.55 -2.70 27.38
CA THR A 284 -21.77 -1.86 27.43
C THR A 284 -21.50 -0.52 28.14
N ASP A 285 -20.67 -0.53 29.19
CA ASP A 285 -20.18 0.66 29.89
C ASP A 285 -18.73 0.98 29.48
N THR A 286 -18.51 2.17 28.92
CA THR A 286 -17.18 2.61 28.48
C THR A 286 -16.30 3.14 29.62
N VAL A 287 -16.88 3.41 30.79
CA VAL A 287 -16.18 3.88 31.99
C VAL A 287 -15.72 2.68 32.83
N ASN A 288 -16.65 1.77 33.17
CA ASN A 288 -16.34 0.53 33.88
C ASN A 288 -16.03 -0.59 32.88
N LYS A 289 -14.77 -0.65 32.46
CA LYS A 289 -14.31 -1.66 31.50
C LYS A 289 -14.31 -3.07 32.14
N PRO A 290 -14.99 -4.06 31.54
CA PRO A 290 -14.97 -5.44 31.99
C PRO A 290 -13.57 -6.03 31.83
N THR A 291 -13.22 -6.94 32.72
CA THR A 291 -11.92 -7.62 32.73
C THR A 291 -12.06 -9.03 32.18
N LEU A 292 -11.31 -9.33 31.12
CA LEU A 292 -11.12 -10.68 30.58
C LEU A 292 -9.80 -11.21 31.13
N SER A 293 -9.88 -12.11 32.12
CA SER A 293 -8.72 -12.78 32.70
C SER A 293 -8.47 -14.09 31.96
N TYR A 294 -7.35 -14.18 31.25
CA TYR A 294 -6.95 -15.36 30.50
C TYR A 294 -5.91 -16.17 31.27
N SER A 295 -6.29 -17.39 31.65
CA SER A 295 -5.46 -18.36 32.37
C SER A 295 -5.24 -19.65 31.57
N GLY A 296 -5.27 -19.55 30.23
CA GLY A 296 -4.94 -20.67 29.35
C GLY A 296 -3.48 -21.11 29.47
N THR A 297 -3.13 -22.17 28.74
CA THR A 297 -1.78 -22.76 28.74
C THR A 297 -0.70 -21.73 28.38
N ALA A 298 0.53 -21.94 28.87
CA ALA A 298 1.67 -21.12 28.44
C ALA A 298 1.83 -21.17 26.91
N GLY A 299 2.03 -20.01 26.29
CA GLY A 299 2.16 -19.86 24.84
C GLY A 299 0.86 -19.91 24.04
N SER A 300 -0.32 -20.04 24.66
CA SER A 300 -1.59 -19.91 23.96
C SER A 300 -2.12 -18.46 23.99
N PRO A 301 -2.83 -18.01 22.95
CA PRO A 301 -3.40 -16.66 22.92
C PRO A 301 -4.79 -16.59 23.56
N ALA A 302 -5.15 -15.46 24.17
CA ALA A 302 -6.52 -15.20 24.59
C ALA A 302 -7.46 -15.10 23.37
N PHE A 303 -6.99 -14.47 22.29
CA PHE A 303 -7.66 -14.41 20.99
C PHE A 303 -6.78 -15.05 19.91
N GLU A 304 -7.22 -16.18 19.37
CA GLU A 304 -6.53 -16.89 18.29
C GLU A 304 -7.11 -16.43 16.93
N MET A 305 -6.30 -15.73 16.15
CA MET A 305 -6.71 -15.16 14.87
C MET A 305 -6.57 -16.20 13.75
N HIS A 306 -7.71 -16.67 13.25
CA HIS A 306 -7.83 -17.64 12.16
C HIS A 306 -7.99 -16.92 10.80
N PRO A 307 -7.90 -17.64 9.67
CA PRO A 307 -8.13 -17.08 8.34
C PRO A 307 -9.48 -16.34 8.27
N LYS A 308 -9.48 -15.12 7.72
CA LYS A 308 -10.64 -14.21 7.62
C LYS A 308 -11.11 -13.61 8.96
N GLY A 309 -10.39 -13.86 10.05
CA GLY A 309 -10.66 -13.27 11.35
C GLY A 309 -10.45 -11.76 11.35
N GLU A 310 -11.45 -11.00 11.79
CA GLU A 310 -11.36 -9.55 11.96
C GLU A 310 -11.96 -9.19 13.32
N LEU A 311 -11.11 -8.80 14.27
CA LEU A 311 -11.55 -8.47 15.63
C LEU A 311 -11.55 -6.96 15.85
N PHE A 312 -12.69 -6.43 16.29
CA PHE A 312 -12.80 -5.10 16.89
C PHE A 312 -13.04 -5.25 18.40
N LEU A 313 -12.01 -4.99 19.22
CA LEU A 313 -12.08 -5.04 20.67
C LEU A 313 -12.12 -3.63 21.26
N LYS A 314 -13.17 -3.29 22.02
CA LYS A 314 -13.36 -1.92 22.54
C LYS A 314 -13.72 -1.86 24.02
N SER A 315 -13.05 -0.98 24.74
CA SER A 315 -13.35 -0.67 26.15
C SER A 315 -13.22 -1.89 27.08
N VAL A 316 -12.20 -2.73 26.88
CA VAL A 316 -11.99 -3.97 27.65
C VAL A 316 -10.64 -3.92 28.38
N LYS A 317 -10.56 -4.54 29.56
CA LYS A 317 -9.28 -4.88 30.21
C LYS A 317 -8.96 -6.34 29.92
N LEU A 318 -7.85 -6.61 29.26
CA LEU A 318 -7.36 -7.95 28.99
C LEU A 318 -6.17 -8.24 29.89
N GLN A 319 -6.24 -9.32 30.65
CA GLN A 319 -5.22 -9.68 31.63
C GLN A 319 -4.75 -11.12 31.43
N GLY A 320 -3.45 -11.31 31.23
CA GLY A 320 -2.82 -12.61 31.08
C GLY A 320 -2.19 -13.16 32.36
N SER A 321 -1.53 -14.31 32.23
CA SER A 321 -0.76 -14.98 33.29
C SER A 321 0.72 -14.57 33.33
N GLY A 322 1.20 -13.87 32.30
CA GLY A 322 2.61 -13.56 32.04
C GLY A 322 3.29 -14.55 31.08
N GLU A 323 2.66 -15.69 30.80
CA GLU A 323 3.20 -16.74 29.93
C GLU A 323 2.36 -16.98 28.66
N ASN A 324 1.19 -16.36 28.58
CA ASN A 324 0.27 -16.45 27.45
C ASN A 324 0.32 -15.19 26.57
N PHE A 325 -0.36 -15.21 25.42
CA PHE A 325 -0.41 -14.09 24.48
C PHE A 325 -1.78 -13.41 24.53
N ALA A 326 -1.86 -12.10 24.30
CA ALA A 326 -3.16 -11.45 24.16
C ALA A 326 -3.80 -11.81 22.82
N PHE A 327 -3.04 -11.66 21.73
CA PHE A 327 -3.44 -12.01 20.37
C PHE A 327 -2.34 -12.83 19.71
N ALA A 328 -2.70 -13.82 18.89
CA ALA A 328 -1.74 -14.45 17.98
C ALA A 328 -2.44 -14.95 16.71
N SER A 329 -1.74 -14.89 15.58
CA SER A 329 -2.18 -15.61 14.38
C SER A 329 -2.03 -17.11 14.57
N LEU A 330 -2.61 -17.91 13.67
CA LEU A 330 -2.23 -19.30 13.57
C LEU A 330 -0.75 -19.45 13.21
N LYS A 331 -0.11 -20.46 13.82
CA LYS A 331 1.26 -20.87 13.48
C LYS A 331 1.34 -21.61 12.14
N GLU A 332 0.28 -22.32 11.78
CA GLU A 332 0.15 -23.12 10.56
C GLU A 332 -1.25 -22.96 9.98
N ASN A 333 -1.40 -23.15 8.66
CA ASN A 333 -2.69 -23.08 7.95
C ASN A 333 -3.37 -21.70 7.98
N MET A 334 -2.58 -20.61 8.06
CA MET A 334 -3.07 -19.23 7.92
C MET A 334 -3.41 -18.89 6.45
N SER A 335 -4.43 -19.55 5.89
CA SER A 335 -4.79 -19.50 4.47
C SER A 335 -5.35 -18.17 3.97
N SER A 336 -5.58 -17.21 4.87
CA SER A 336 -6.12 -15.90 4.55
C SER A 336 -5.67 -14.87 5.59
N LEU A 337 -5.92 -13.60 5.29
CA LEU A 337 -5.56 -12.48 6.15
C LEU A 337 -6.34 -12.50 7.47
N TYR A 338 -5.80 -11.80 8.47
CA TYR A 338 -6.51 -11.41 9.68
C TYR A 338 -6.40 -9.90 9.92
N ASN A 339 -7.31 -9.34 10.70
CA ASN A 339 -7.32 -7.92 11.01
C ASN A 339 -7.62 -7.68 12.50
N LEU A 340 -7.02 -6.65 13.08
CA LEU A 340 -7.14 -6.37 14.51
C LEU A 340 -7.31 -4.87 14.77
N VAL A 341 -8.33 -4.52 15.56
CA VAL A 341 -8.53 -3.18 16.11
C VAL A 341 -8.76 -3.29 17.61
N VAL A 342 -7.93 -2.60 18.38
CA VAL A 342 -8.06 -2.49 19.84
C VAL A 342 -8.19 -1.02 20.22
N LYS A 343 -9.35 -0.65 20.77
CA LYS A 343 -9.66 0.74 21.07
C LYS A 343 -10.09 0.94 22.52
N ASP A 344 -9.59 2.00 23.15
CA ASP A 344 -9.99 2.42 24.49
C ASP A 344 -9.81 1.28 25.53
N SER A 345 -8.80 0.42 25.38
CA SER A 345 -8.65 -0.81 26.18
C SER A 345 -7.43 -0.77 27.11
N GLU A 346 -7.29 -1.79 27.96
CA GLU A 346 -6.08 -2.06 28.75
C GLU A 346 -5.62 -3.49 28.48
N ILE A 347 -4.33 -3.71 28.28
CA ILE A 347 -3.72 -5.04 28.11
C ILE A 347 -2.58 -5.17 29.12
N SER A 348 -2.56 -6.26 29.88
CA SER A 348 -1.51 -6.45 30.88
C SER A 348 -1.13 -7.89 31.14
N ASN A 349 0.12 -8.09 31.58
CA ASN A 349 0.65 -9.36 32.05
C ASN A 349 0.55 -10.47 30.99
N PHE A 350 0.98 -10.19 29.75
CA PHE A 350 1.14 -11.20 28.70
C PHE A 350 2.62 -11.37 28.35
N ASP A 351 3.00 -12.53 27.84
CA ASP A 351 4.30 -12.70 27.20
C ASP A 351 4.37 -11.87 25.91
N TYR A 352 3.34 -11.93 25.06
CA TYR A 352 3.21 -11.08 23.87
C TYR A 352 1.86 -10.37 23.85
N VAL A 353 1.87 -9.08 23.51
CA VAL A 353 0.62 -8.37 23.18
C VAL A 353 0.06 -8.92 21.88
N LEU A 354 0.88 -9.01 20.84
CA LEU A 354 0.54 -9.68 19.59
C LEU A 354 1.73 -10.52 19.14
N LYS A 355 1.50 -11.80 18.82
CA LYS A 355 2.48 -12.66 18.13
C LYS A 355 1.98 -13.03 16.74
N ALA A 356 2.56 -12.43 15.71
CA ALA A 356 2.38 -12.88 14.35
C ALA A 356 3.38 -14.00 14.04
N TYR A 357 2.90 -15.08 13.41
CA TYR A 357 3.75 -16.18 12.97
C TYR A 357 4.08 -16.05 11.48
N LYS A 358 5.11 -16.78 11.08
CA LYS A 358 5.55 -16.89 9.70
C LYS A 358 4.40 -17.26 8.75
N PHE A 359 4.37 -16.63 7.58
CA PHE A 359 3.31 -16.69 6.55
C PHE A 359 1.93 -16.20 6.98
N SER A 360 1.82 -15.53 8.13
CA SER A 360 0.62 -14.75 8.47
C SER A 360 0.74 -13.34 7.92
N PHE A 361 -0.38 -12.77 7.50
CA PHE A 361 -0.43 -11.40 7.02
C PHE A 361 -1.70 -10.70 7.50
N SER A 362 -1.56 -9.45 7.91
CA SER A 362 -2.67 -8.59 8.27
C SER A 362 -2.80 -7.41 7.33
N GLU A 363 -4.01 -7.08 6.88
CA GLU A 363 -4.21 -5.84 6.12
C GLU A 363 -4.07 -4.62 7.03
N TYR A 364 -4.59 -4.72 8.26
CA TYR A 364 -4.39 -3.69 9.27
C TYR A 364 -4.40 -4.19 10.72
N ILE A 365 -3.54 -3.54 11.51
CA ILE A 365 -3.47 -3.65 12.97
C ILE A 365 -3.58 -2.24 13.55
N LYS A 366 -4.59 -1.99 14.38
CA LYS A 366 -4.87 -0.65 14.93
C LYS A 366 -5.01 -0.70 16.44
N PHE A 367 -4.17 0.05 17.15
CA PHE A 367 -4.31 0.29 18.58
C PHE A 367 -4.56 1.78 18.78
N LYS A 368 -5.67 2.12 19.46
CA LYS A 368 -6.01 3.51 19.74
C LYS A 368 -6.44 3.72 21.18
N SER A 369 -5.88 4.73 21.85
CA SER A 369 -6.26 5.07 23.24
C SER A 369 -6.13 3.89 24.21
N THR A 370 -5.16 3.00 23.96
CA THR A 370 -4.99 1.73 24.69
C THR A 370 -3.78 1.78 25.59
N VAL A 371 -3.93 1.29 26.82
CA VAL A 371 -2.84 1.15 27.80
C VAL A 371 -2.31 -0.29 27.75
N ILE A 372 -1.00 -0.46 27.64
CA ILE A 372 -0.32 -1.74 27.56
C ILE A 372 0.75 -1.75 28.63
N LYS A 373 0.71 -2.69 29.57
CA LYS A 373 1.61 -2.68 30.72
C LYS A 373 2.08 -4.05 31.17
N ASN A 374 3.31 -4.11 31.68
CA ASN A 374 3.90 -5.30 32.31
C ASN A 374 3.86 -6.55 31.41
N CYS A 375 4.02 -6.37 30.10
CA CYS A 375 4.16 -7.49 29.17
C CYS A 375 5.64 -7.80 28.91
N SER A 376 5.98 -9.04 28.56
CA SER A 376 7.35 -9.36 28.16
C SER A 376 7.71 -8.73 26.81
N ASN A 377 6.82 -8.82 25.83
CA ASN A 377 6.96 -8.32 24.48
C ASN A 377 5.72 -7.51 24.10
N GLY A 378 5.91 -6.49 23.26
CA GLY A 378 4.82 -5.75 22.65
C GLY A 378 4.23 -6.46 21.44
N LEU A 379 4.21 -5.77 20.30
CA LEU A 379 3.75 -6.30 19.03
C LEU A 379 4.92 -6.93 18.27
N GLU A 380 4.87 -8.24 18.09
CA GLU A 380 5.90 -9.04 17.44
C GLU A 380 5.43 -9.44 16.04
N LEU A 381 5.99 -8.77 15.04
CA LEU A 381 5.65 -8.80 13.62
C LEU A 381 6.91 -9.03 12.77
N SER A 382 7.80 -9.89 13.28
CA SER A 382 9.10 -10.26 12.71
C SER A 382 9.19 -11.76 12.39
N GLY A 383 8.04 -12.40 12.13
CA GLY A 383 7.98 -13.82 11.76
C GLY A 383 8.63 -14.14 10.41
N GLU A 384 8.80 -13.15 9.54
CA GLU A 384 9.45 -13.25 8.22
C GLU A 384 10.96 -12.91 8.28
N ASP A 385 11.73 -13.75 8.95
CA ASP A 385 13.14 -13.50 9.31
C ASP A 385 14.20 -14.03 8.31
N ASP A 386 13.79 -14.44 7.10
CA ASP A 386 14.66 -15.11 6.12
C ASP A 386 15.12 -14.21 4.95
N ASP A 387 14.88 -12.91 5.04
CA ASP A 387 15.31 -11.88 4.10
C ASP A 387 14.72 -12.03 2.69
N ARG A 388 13.44 -12.40 2.59
CA ARG A 388 12.73 -12.63 1.33
C ARG A 388 11.79 -11.53 0.87
N GLY A 389 11.82 -10.36 1.51
CA GLY A 389 10.90 -9.27 1.24
C GLY A 389 9.49 -9.47 1.82
N GLU A 390 9.25 -10.60 2.47
CA GLU A 390 8.02 -10.92 3.20
C GLU A 390 7.98 -10.13 4.53
N TYR A 391 6.77 -9.80 4.99
CA TYR A 391 6.51 -9.07 6.25
C TYR A 391 5.09 -9.40 6.73
N ASN A 392 4.75 -9.15 8.01
CA ASN A 392 3.53 -9.71 8.61
C ASN A 392 2.27 -8.81 8.60
N ALA A 393 2.35 -7.54 8.16
CA ALA A 393 1.20 -6.65 8.12
C ALA A 393 1.37 -5.52 7.11
N GLU A 394 0.31 -5.04 6.46
CA GLU A 394 0.38 -3.91 5.54
C GLU A 394 0.32 -2.55 6.26
N ASN A 395 -0.61 -2.39 7.20
CA ASN A 395 -0.84 -1.12 7.89
C ASN A 395 -0.90 -1.27 9.42
N ILE A 396 -0.01 -0.61 10.13
CA ILE A 396 0.02 -0.59 11.60
C ILE A 396 -0.18 0.85 12.09
N TYR A 397 -1.20 1.06 12.91
CA TYR A 397 -1.50 2.35 13.52
C TYR A 397 -1.55 2.22 15.04
N ILE A 398 -0.60 2.87 15.72
CA ILE A 398 -0.54 2.93 17.18
C ILE A 398 -0.67 4.39 17.58
N VAL A 399 -1.86 4.76 18.08
CA VAL A 399 -2.26 6.16 18.26
C VAL A 399 -2.77 6.41 19.66
N ASP A 400 -2.26 7.43 20.33
CA ASP A 400 -2.68 7.83 21.69
C ASP A 400 -2.55 6.67 22.72
N CYS A 401 -1.59 5.77 22.52
CA CYS A 401 -1.36 4.61 23.37
C CYS A 401 -0.32 4.87 24.46
N ARG A 402 -0.38 4.09 25.55
CA ARG A 402 0.63 4.12 26.61
C ARG A 402 1.24 2.74 26.83
N PHE A 403 2.54 2.62 26.64
CA PHE A 403 3.33 1.41 26.92
C PHE A 403 4.16 1.61 28.19
N GLU A 404 4.00 0.73 29.16
CA GLU A 404 4.65 0.85 30.47
C GLU A 404 5.25 -0.49 30.93
N GLY A 405 6.57 -0.52 31.13
CA GLY A 405 7.21 -1.72 31.66
C GLY A 405 7.17 -2.91 30.70
N ILE A 406 7.37 -2.67 29.40
CA ILE A 406 7.52 -3.76 28.42
C ILE A 406 8.96 -4.25 28.46
N ASN A 407 9.20 -5.53 28.72
CA ASN A 407 10.57 -6.02 28.96
C ASN A 407 11.47 -5.89 27.73
N LYS A 408 10.96 -6.25 26.54
CA LYS A 408 11.67 -6.31 25.25
C LYS A 408 11.18 -5.24 24.26
N ASN A 409 11.32 -5.45 22.95
CA ASN A 409 10.74 -4.60 21.91
C ASN A 409 9.26 -4.29 22.20
N VAL A 410 8.87 -3.03 22.01
CA VAL A 410 7.47 -2.59 22.04
C VAL A 410 6.80 -2.87 20.70
N ILE A 411 7.54 -2.70 19.61
CA ILE A 411 7.15 -3.09 18.26
C ILE A 411 8.40 -3.70 17.63
N ASP A 412 8.30 -4.96 17.21
CA ASP A 412 9.29 -5.59 16.34
C ASP A 412 8.67 -5.85 14.98
N TYR A 413 8.91 -4.94 14.02
CA TYR A 413 8.31 -4.99 12.69
C TYR A 413 9.39 -5.06 11.63
N TYR A 414 9.47 -6.24 11.00
CA TYR A 414 10.58 -6.61 10.14
C TYR A 414 10.13 -6.87 8.71
N ARG A 415 10.95 -6.38 7.78
CA ARG A 415 10.91 -6.73 6.36
C ARG A 415 12.37 -6.86 5.86
N GLY A 416 12.87 -8.08 5.80
CA GLY A 416 14.23 -8.35 5.34
C GLY A 416 14.35 -8.46 3.82
N GLY A 417 15.58 -8.41 3.30
CA GLY A 417 15.86 -8.67 1.88
C GLY A 417 15.74 -7.46 0.95
N TYR A 418 16.38 -7.57 -0.22
CA TYR A 418 16.26 -6.60 -1.31
C TYR A 418 15.13 -7.01 -2.28
N ASP A 419 13.88 -6.88 -1.83
CA ASP A 419 12.70 -6.96 -2.69
C ASP A 419 12.10 -5.57 -2.93
N GLU A 420 11.94 -5.20 -4.20
CA GLU A 420 11.32 -3.94 -4.62
C GLU A 420 9.91 -4.13 -5.22
N SER A 421 9.35 -5.34 -5.08
CA SER A 421 8.05 -5.71 -5.66
C SER A 421 6.88 -5.18 -4.83
N THR A 422 7.10 -4.96 -3.53
CA THR A 422 6.12 -4.40 -2.61
C THR A 422 6.51 -2.98 -2.16
N VAL A 423 5.54 -2.07 -2.19
CA VAL A 423 5.66 -0.71 -1.62
C VAL A 423 5.09 -0.61 -0.21
N GLY A 424 4.63 -1.76 0.30
CA GLY A 424 3.92 -1.88 1.55
C GLY A 424 4.84 -2.02 2.75
N GLY A 425 4.19 -2.05 3.90
CA GLY A 425 4.83 -1.88 5.19
C GLY A 425 4.69 -0.43 5.66
N ASN A 426 3.60 -0.16 6.38
CA ASN A 426 3.24 1.16 6.85
C ASN A 426 3.10 1.14 8.38
N LEU A 427 3.88 1.98 9.06
CA LEU A 427 3.82 2.13 10.51
C LEU A 427 3.60 3.60 10.88
N VAL A 428 2.54 3.85 11.64
CA VAL A 428 2.29 5.15 12.29
C VAL A 428 2.28 4.95 13.79
N VAL A 429 3.18 5.63 14.49
CA VAL A 429 3.26 5.69 15.96
C VAL A 429 3.12 7.14 16.38
N LYS A 430 1.95 7.51 16.88
CA LYS A 430 1.60 8.91 17.11
C LYS A 430 0.98 9.17 18.47
N GLY A 431 1.40 10.25 19.14
CA GLY A 431 0.78 10.68 20.40
C GLY A 431 0.96 9.68 21.55
N CYS A 432 1.90 8.75 21.44
CA CYS A 432 2.08 7.66 22.37
C CYS A 432 3.07 8.00 23.50
N THR A 433 2.95 7.33 24.64
CA THR A 433 3.92 7.41 25.73
C THR A 433 4.55 6.04 25.99
N PHE A 434 5.88 5.98 26.02
CA PHE A 434 6.68 4.78 26.29
C PHE A 434 7.52 5.01 27.54
N THR A 435 7.27 4.24 28.60
CA THR A 435 7.95 4.40 29.88
C THR A 435 8.53 3.09 30.41
N ASN A 436 9.78 3.12 30.87
CA ASN A 436 10.45 1.97 31.51
C ASN A 436 10.45 0.69 30.65
N SER A 437 10.60 0.80 29.32
CA SER A 437 10.48 -0.33 28.39
C SER A 437 11.79 -0.66 27.66
N GLY A 438 11.94 -1.90 27.20
CA GLY A 438 13.03 -2.38 26.35
C GLY A 438 14.29 -2.85 27.06
N GLY A 439 14.34 -2.85 28.41
CA GLY A 439 15.56 -3.13 29.16
C GLY A 439 16.11 -4.56 29.09
N ARG A 440 15.37 -5.48 28.49
CA ARG A 440 15.80 -6.86 28.25
C ARG A 440 15.90 -7.19 26.76
N GLU A 441 15.78 -6.20 25.89
CA GLU A 441 15.86 -6.41 24.44
C GLU A 441 17.30 -6.63 23.99
N GLU A 442 17.57 -7.76 23.34
CA GLU A 442 18.91 -8.17 22.95
C GLU A 442 19.52 -7.26 21.88
N ASN A 443 18.70 -6.78 20.93
CA ASN A 443 19.17 -5.85 19.90
C ASN A 443 19.27 -4.39 20.40
N GLY A 444 18.73 -4.10 21.59
CA GLY A 444 18.76 -2.79 22.22
C GLY A 444 17.95 -1.71 21.48
N ILE A 445 16.95 -2.09 20.70
CA ILE A 445 16.04 -1.20 19.95
C ILE A 445 14.66 -1.24 20.60
N LEU A 446 13.94 -0.12 20.74
CA LEU A 446 12.59 -0.15 21.33
C LEU A 446 11.50 -0.46 20.28
N ILE A 447 11.58 0.23 19.14
CA ILE A 447 10.69 0.12 17.99
C ILE A 447 11.57 -0.28 16.81
N ASN A 448 11.62 -1.58 16.49
CA ASN A 448 12.35 -2.09 15.35
C ASN A 448 11.49 -1.96 14.09
N THR A 449 12.03 -1.30 13.07
CA THR A 449 11.35 -0.98 11.80
C THR A 449 12.21 -1.38 10.60
N TYR A 450 13.01 -2.45 10.74
CA TYR A 450 14.00 -2.80 9.74
C TYR A 450 13.34 -3.13 8.39
N GLY A 451 13.73 -2.40 7.35
CA GLY A 451 13.23 -2.56 5.98
C GLY A 451 11.79 -2.10 5.73
N ILE A 452 11.13 -1.50 6.72
CA ILE A 452 9.78 -0.93 6.56
C ILE A 452 9.84 0.35 5.72
N ILE A 453 8.98 0.45 4.71
CA ILE A 453 9.06 1.49 3.68
C ILE A 453 8.47 2.82 4.14
N ASN A 454 7.36 2.78 4.88
CA ASN A 454 6.67 3.98 5.35
C ASN A 454 6.60 3.96 6.89
N VAL A 455 7.25 4.93 7.53
CA VAL A 455 7.31 5.04 8.99
C VAL A 455 7.09 6.50 9.41
N ASP A 456 6.13 6.75 10.29
CA ASP A 456 5.94 8.02 10.99
C ASP A 456 5.97 7.79 12.50
N ILE A 457 6.98 8.34 13.17
CA ILE A 457 7.09 8.36 14.64
C ILE A 457 6.99 9.82 15.08
N SER A 458 5.79 10.28 15.43
CA SER A 458 5.52 11.69 15.74
C SER A 458 4.78 11.93 17.04
N ASP A 459 5.02 13.09 17.67
CA ASP A 459 4.29 13.56 18.86
C ASP A 459 4.35 12.58 20.07
N ASN A 460 5.42 11.78 20.19
CA ASN A 460 5.54 10.78 21.25
C ASN A 460 6.37 11.25 22.45
N ILE A 461 6.17 10.60 23.60
CA ILE A 461 6.98 10.79 24.81
C ILE A 461 7.70 9.48 25.14
N PHE A 462 9.03 9.51 25.13
CA PHE A 462 9.89 8.41 25.55
C PHE A 462 10.58 8.76 26.87
N ARG A 463 10.29 8.02 27.94
CA ARG A 463 10.83 8.30 29.28
C ARG A 463 11.44 7.05 29.91
N ASN A 464 12.70 7.14 30.34
CA ASN A 464 13.37 6.08 31.11
C ASN A 464 13.38 4.72 30.39
N ASN A 465 13.54 4.69 29.06
CA ASN A 465 13.61 3.43 28.31
C ASN A 465 15.08 3.00 28.18
N PRO A 466 15.55 1.96 28.91
CA PRO A 466 16.95 1.53 28.92
C PRO A 466 17.33 0.74 27.65
N VAL A 467 17.25 1.41 26.50
CA VAL A 467 17.61 0.90 25.17
C VAL A 467 18.73 1.75 24.57
N LYS A 468 19.48 1.19 23.62
CA LYS A 468 20.45 1.95 22.84
C LYS A 468 19.76 2.87 21.83
N LEU A 469 18.76 2.34 21.12
CA LEU A 469 18.01 3.05 20.10
C LEU A 469 16.51 3.00 20.41
N LEU A 470 15.81 4.10 20.19
CA LEU A 470 14.36 4.11 20.14
C LEU A 470 13.88 3.52 18.82
N ALA A 471 14.47 3.95 17.70
CA ALA A 471 14.24 3.39 16.37
C ALA A 471 15.40 3.79 15.43
N ARG A 472 15.56 3.00 14.36
CA ARG A 472 16.43 3.33 13.22
C ARG A 472 15.57 3.47 11.98
N LEU A 473 15.55 4.67 11.41
CA LEU A 473 14.75 5.01 10.23
C LEU A 473 15.56 4.93 8.94
N TRP A 474 14.90 4.52 7.86
CA TRP A 474 15.49 4.41 6.53
C TRP A 474 15.29 5.68 5.71
N GLY A 475 16.31 6.55 5.66
CA GLY A 475 16.23 7.89 5.06
C GLY A 475 16.02 7.93 3.54
N ALA A 476 16.43 6.89 2.79
CA ALA A 476 16.10 6.76 1.36
C ALA A 476 14.65 6.31 1.10
N LYS A 477 13.90 5.98 2.16
CA LYS A 477 12.47 5.63 2.10
C LYS A 477 11.65 6.65 2.89
N ASN A 478 10.34 6.45 2.91
CA ASN A 478 9.40 7.40 3.53
C ASN A 478 9.34 7.19 5.06
N ASN A 479 10.49 7.25 5.71
CA ASN A 479 10.62 7.12 7.15
C ASN A 479 10.93 8.48 7.75
N SER A 480 10.15 8.91 8.74
CA SER A 480 10.30 10.21 9.39
C SER A 480 9.99 10.14 10.89
N HIS A 481 10.54 11.11 11.63
CA HIS A 481 10.16 11.36 13.01
C HIS A 481 10.07 12.86 13.28
N SER A 482 9.14 13.29 14.12
CA SER A 482 8.98 14.71 14.46
C SER A 482 8.33 14.92 15.84
N ALA A 483 8.59 16.06 16.48
CA ALA A 483 7.93 16.47 17.73
C ALA A 483 7.94 15.44 18.90
N ASN A 484 8.93 14.54 18.93
CA ASN A 484 9.08 13.58 20.03
C ASN A 484 9.83 14.20 21.21
N THR A 485 9.37 13.92 22.44
CA THR A 485 10.06 14.25 23.68
C THR A 485 10.82 13.02 24.18
N ILE A 486 12.14 13.13 24.31
CA ILE A 486 13.01 12.02 24.71
C ILE A 486 13.70 12.38 26.03
N GLU A 487 13.45 11.59 27.07
CA GLU A 487 14.01 11.76 28.42
C GLU A 487 14.62 10.43 28.87
N ASN A 488 15.91 10.43 29.20
CA ASN A 488 16.62 9.25 29.74
C ASN A 488 16.31 7.95 28.96
N SER A 489 16.39 8.03 27.63
CA SER A 489 16.08 6.91 26.72
C SER A 489 17.12 6.87 25.60
N GLY A 490 17.06 5.83 24.75
CA GLY A 490 17.91 5.72 23.57
C GLY A 490 17.64 6.80 22.51
N GLU A 491 18.32 6.67 21.36
CA GLU A 491 18.28 7.66 20.28
C GLU A 491 17.35 7.25 19.12
N LEU A 492 16.73 8.24 18.46
CA LEU A 492 16.16 8.07 17.13
C LEU A 492 17.23 8.46 16.10
N ILE A 493 17.56 7.55 15.19
CA ILE A 493 18.56 7.80 14.14
C ILE A 493 17.95 7.60 12.76
N VAL A 494 18.50 8.31 11.77
CA VAL A 494 18.17 8.15 10.35
C VAL A 494 19.42 7.69 9.62
N GLU A 495 19.35 6.52 9.00
CA GLU A 495 20.39 5.99 8.11
C GLU A 495 19.91 6.10 6.67
N GLN A 496 20.67 6.76 5.80
CA GLN A 496 20.24 6.99 4.42
C GLN A 496 19.95 5.66 3.71
N ASN A 497 20.81 4.66 3.86
CA ASN A 497 20.65 3.34 3.27
C ASN A 497 20.84 2.26 4.33
N LEU A 498 19.94 1.28 4.36
CA LEU A 498 20.07 0.09 5.20
C LEU A 498 20.82 -1.02 4.45
N PRO A 499 21.66 -1.82 5.14
CA PRO A 499 22.35 -2.96 4.53
C PRO A 499 21.37 -4.11 4.27
N LEU A 500 20.88 -4.26 3.05
CA LEU A 500 19.96 -5.33 2.68
C LEU A 500 20.70 -6.55 2.15
N LYS A 501 20.17 -7.74 2.45
CA LYS A 501 20.64 -8.99 1.87
C LYS A 501 19.96 -9.21 0.52
N LEU A 502 20.75 -9.56 -0.50
CA LEU A 502 20.19 -9.91 -1.81
C LEU A 502 19.43 -11.23 -1.72
N MET A 503 18.34 -11.33 -2.48
CA MET A 503 17.42 -12.46 -2.45
C MET A 503 17.93 -13.71 -3.19
N TYR A 504 19.16 -13.68 -3.75
CA TYR A 504 19.67 -14.66 -4.70
C TYR A 504 21.09 -15.11 -4.39
#